data_AF-A0A2R3P7U3-F1
#
_entry.id   AF-A0A2R3P7U3-F1
#
_cell.length_a   1.000
_cell.length_b   1.000
_cell.length_c   1.000
_cell.angle_alpha   90.00
_cell.angle_beta   90.00
_cell.angle_gamma   90.00
#
_symmetry.space_group_name_H-M   'P 1'
#
loop_
_entity.id
_entity.type
_entity.pdbx_description
1 polymer ?
#
loop_
_entity_poly.entity_id
_entity_poly.type
_entity_poly.pdbx_seq_one_letter_code
_entity_poly.pdbx_strand_id
1 'polypeptide(L)'
;MRKTVRLVILLLVVAVIYFGYSAWIDSVAIYNVGAAQLGSSVWNTKVAEILDYIANNNLGFTNSETLVTWMKENGFADFISAQGNNSSNFPSKMLDVISPSALANVEFIEKLTALTNGEYVLSGFMAANSLLKTLLDPFKMILVGGVFAMFVPLTKQLLFGTVIGMKSYMKNRQSNVLYNYQKTISFTEDLQVKLAEGNFDAVKADYAAYSGLAFKPEFLNIMMDEICSVLIREGDLTVFAESAKVVTESIKEMYEKERRRSINGRGDELFFDLKRGYEYCATGSKYSIAYHKALQDKADNNLGWKIYSLEIFKFNFFLVAMFVPAIIISAFVGGLINGLVSNLTGDVRTLAVAATFFISWVILTIIAHSLMIFRNEQYKNIKNILVKPAIIFYSLYVLTFITISAGIVGVSKVNIVAPGSSAQIWVWFSAVAYLVLSTSLIFYVIATLVDSFKQHKTLSKKLLVDGIILPMIAWTVATVSNFMALYGPDGNSLQSIFAAINGVTLVGFWIYLSISSFLINNLISPNMARELRKAVEADALKNAKAKKSTKAAK
;
A
#
# COMPACT_ATOMS: atom_id res chain seq x y z
N MET A 1 -7.20 1.69 11.33
CA MET A 1 -6.03 1.55 10.42
C MET A 1 -6.37 0.67 9.20
N ARG A 2 -7.20 -0.36 9.38
CA ARG A 2 -7.55 -1.36 8.36
C ARG A 2 -8.30 -0.80 7.13
N LYS A 3 -9.25 0.12 7.32
CA LYS A 3 -9.94 0.81 6.21
C LYS A 3 -8.95 1.60 5.33
N THR A 4 -8.00 2.27 5.97
CA THR A 4 -7.00 3.08 5.29
C THR A 4 -6.01 2.22 4.51
N VAL A 5 -5.54 1.11 5.09
CA VAL A 5 -4.72 0.11 4.38
C VAL A 5 -5.45 -0.40 3.13
N ARG A 6 -6.75 -0.76 3.25
CA ARG A 6 -7.57 -1.20 2.11
C ARG A 6 -7.67 -0.16 1.00
N LEU A 7 -7.83 1.11 1.36
CA LEU A 7 -7.86 2.20 0.38
C LEU A 7 -6.51 2.38 -0.33
N VAL A 8 -5.37 2.28 0.40
CA VAL A 8 -4.03 2.29 -0.21
C VAL A 8 -3.87 1.17 -1.23
N ILE A 9 -4.35 -0.03 -0.89
CA ILE A 9 -4.24 -1.20 -1.75
C ILE A 9 -5.07 -1.03 -3.02
N LEU A 10 -6.29 -0.53 -2.90
CA LEU A 10 -7.16 -0.29 -4.05
C LEU A 10 -6.52 0.72 -5.01
N LEU A 11 -5.94 1.78 -4.44
CA LEU A 11 -5.16 2.79 -5.17
C LEU A 11 -3.96 2.18 -5.88
N LEU A 12 -3.29 1.25 -5.21
CA LEU A 12 -2.10 0.64 -5.75
C LEU A 12 -2.40 -0.39 -6.83
N VAL A 13 -3.46 -1.19 -6.68
CA VAL A 13 -3.96 -2.06 -7.74
C VAL A 13 -4.24 -1.25 -9.01
N VAL A 14 -4.89 -0.08 -8.86
CA VAL A 14 -5.12 0.85 -9.98
C VAL A 14 -3.81 1.38 -10.56
N ALA A 15 -2.81 1.70 -9.75
CA ALA A 15 -1.48 2.10 -10.22
C ALA A 15 -0.75 0.97 -10.97
N VAL A 16 -0.79 -0.27 -10.47
CA VAL A 16 -0.22 -1.46 -11.14
C VAL A 16 -0.87 -1.68 -12.49
N ILE A 17 -2.21 -1.65 -12.55
CA ILE A 17 -2.98 -1.75 -13.80
C ILE A 17 -2.54 -0.65 -14.78
N TYR A 18 -2.41 0.60 -14.31
CA TYR A 18 -1.94 1.70 -15.15
C TYR A 18 -0.54 1.47 -15.71
N PHE A 19 0.46 1.23 -14.85
CA PHE A 19 1.86 1.15 -15.29
C PHE A 19 2.08 -0.03 -16.21
N GLY A 20 1.44 -1.17 -15.95
CA GLY A 20 1.57 -2.29 -16.86
C GLY A 20 0.69 -2.19 -18.10
N TYR A 21 -0.45 -1.47 -18.08
CA TYR A 21 -1.18 -1.12 -19.31
C TYR A 21 -0.35 -0.19 -20.20
N SER A 22 0.30 0.83 -19.61
CA SER A 22 1.19 1.74 -20.35
C SER A 22 2.36 0.97 -20.96
N ALA A 23 3.04 0.15 -20.15
CA ALA A 23 4.15 -0.66 -20.62
C ALA A 23 3.72 -1.74 -21.65
N TRP A 24 2.48 -2.22 -21.57
CA TRP A 24 1.91 -3.14 -22.56
C TRP A 24 1.71 -2.44 -23.89
N ILE A 25 1.09 -1.26 -23.91
CA ILE A 25 0.99 -0.48 -25.14
C ILE A 25 2.39 -0.21 -25.69
N ASP A 26 3.35 0.17 -24.87
CA ASP A 26 4.69 0.52 -25.34
C ASP A 26 5.50 -0.69 -25.87
N SER A 27 5.33 -1.88 -25.28
CA SER A 27 6.02 -3.11 -25.70
C SER A 27 5.34 -3.86 -26.85
N VAL A 28 4.02 -3.72 -27.01
CA VAL A 28 3.24 -4.38 -28.06
C VAL A 28 3.13 -3.52 -29.33
N ALA A 29 3.29 -2.19 -29.21
CA ALA A 29 2.97 -1.26 -30.29
C ALA A 29 4.13 -0.89 -31.24
N ILE A 30 5.21 -1.67 -31.30
CA ILE A 30 6.29 -1.44 -32.28
C ILE A 30 6.82 -2.77 -32.84
N TYR A 31 6.60 -3.00 -34.13
CA TYR A 31 7.28 -4.05 -34.89
C TYR A 31 8.80 -3.94 -34.72
N ASN A 32 9.45 -5.05 -34.41
CA ASN A 32 10.90 -5.11 -34.21
C ASN A 32 11.48 -6.42 -34.74
N VAL A 33 12.77 -6.37 -35.07
CA VAL A 33 13.58 -7.54 -35.44
C VAL A 33 14.90 -7.43 -34.67
N GLY A 34 15.26 -8.45 -33.89
CA GLY A 34 16.54 -8.50 -33.19
C GLY A 34 16.89 -7.21 -32.42
N ALA A 35 15.94 -6.70 -31.63
CA ALA A 35 15.99 -5.44 -30.88
C ALA A 35 16.03 -4.12 -31.69
N ALA A 36 16.00 -4.16 -33.02
CA ALA A 36 15.82 -2.96 -33.85
C ALA A 36 14.32 -2.67 -34.02
N GLN A 37 13.88 -1.46 -33.65
CA GLN A 37 12.48 -1.02 -33.80
C GLN A 37 12.25 -0.44 -35.19
N LEU A 38 11.08 -0.71 -35.78
CA LEU A 38 10.64 -0.09 -37.04
C LEU A 38 10.71 1.45 -36.93
N GLY A 39 11.53 2.08 -37.78
CA GLY A 39 11.76 3.53 -37.78
C GLY A 39 12.87 4.03 -36.84
N SER A 40 13.55 3.16 -36.10
CA SER A 40 14.76 3.52 -35.33
C SER A 40 15.97 3.73 -36.24
N SER A 41 16.99 4.45 -35.75
CA SER A 41 18.24 4.67 -36.48
C SER A 41 19.02 3.39 -36.82
N VAL A 42 18.73 2.29 -36.11
CA VAL A 42 19.39 0.98 -36.29
C VAL A 42 18.56 0.04 -37.17
N TRP A 43 17.32 0.43 -37.53
CA TRP A 43 16.41 -0.40 -38.31
C TRP A 43 16.97 -0.80 -39.66
N ASN A 44 17.47 0.17 -40.43
CA ASN A 44 18.01 -0.06 -41.76
C ASN A 44 19.25 -0.98 -41.73
N THR A 45 20.06 -0.86 -40.68
CA THR A 45 21.20 -1.76 -40.45
C THR A 45 20.72 -3.19 -40.24
N LYS A 46 19.67 -3.39 -39.43
CA LYS A 46 19.11 -4.72 -39.18
C LYS A 46 18.48 -5.32 -40.44
N VAL A 47 17.79 -4.52 -41.25
CA VAL A 47 17.25 -4.98 -42.54
C VAL A 47 18.39 -5.39 -43.50
N ALA A 48 19.49 -4.63 -43.53
CA ALA A 48 20.67 -5.02 -44.30
C ALA A 48 21.27 -6.34 -43.81
N GLU A 49 21.39 -6.56 -42.50
CA GLU A 49 21.85 -7.83 -41.92
C GLU A 49 20.97 -9.03 -42.33
N ILE A 50 19.65 -8.83 -42.40
CA ILE A 50 18.71 -9.87 -42.89
C ILE A 50 18.96 -10.19 -44.36
N LEU A 51 19.13 -9.16 -45.20
CA LEU A 51 19.41 -9.33 -46.64
C LEU A 51 20.74 -10.05 -46.85
N ASP A 52 21.78 -9.63 -46.14
CA ASP A 52 23.10 -10.26 -46.20
C ASP A 52 23.05 -11.71 -45.71
N TYR A 53 22.28 -12.01 -44.66
CA TYR A 53 22.08 -13.37 -44.18
C TYR A 53 21.40 -14.25 -45.24
N ILE A 54 20.32 -13.77 -45.87
CA ILE A 54 19.61 -14.50 -46.91
C ILE A 54 20.54 -14.78 -48.10
N ALA A 55 21.31 -13.77 -48.50
CA ALA A 55 22.25 -13.88 -49.62
C ALA A 55 23.39 -14.86 -49.34
N ASN A 56 24.03 -14.76 -48.19
CA ASN A 56 25.16 -15.61 -47.82
C ASN A 56 24.75 -17.07 -47.62
N ASN A 57 23.50 -17.33 -47.27
CA ASN A 57 22.96 -18.69 -47.09
C ASN A 57 22.20 -19.21 -48.32
N ASN A 58 22.19 -18.46 -49.44
CA ASN A 58 21.46 -18.80 -50.67
C ASN A 58 19.97 -19.12 -50.44
N LEU A 59 19.30 -18.40 -49.53
CA LEU A 59 17.91 -18.67 -49.12
C LEU A 59 16.86 -17.94 -49.98
N GLY A 60 17.26 -17.34 -51.10
CA GLY A 60 16.31 -16.76 -52.06
C GLY A 60 16.97 -15.98 -53.21
N PHE A 61 17.89 -15.09 -52.88
CA PHE A 61 18.69 -14.29 -53.83
C PHE A 61 20.15 -14.29 -53.38
N THR A 62 21.08 -13.88 -54.24
CA THR A 62 22.54 -13.89 -53.95
C THR A 62 23.21 -12.54 -54.16
N ASN A 63 22.57 -11.63 -54.90
CA ASN A 63 23.07 -10.29 -55.21
C ASN A 63 21.90 -9.33 -55.50
N SER A 64 22.19 -8.04 -55.72
CA SER A 64 21.18 -7.02 -56.01
C SER A 64 20.32 -7.32 -57.25
N GLU A 65 20.91 -7.93 -58.29
CA GLU A 65 20.19 -8.29 -59.52
C GLU A 65 19.16 -9.41 -59.27
N THR A 66 19.60 -10.50 -58.62
CA THR A 66 18.72 -11.62 -58.25
C THR A 66 17.68 -11.23 -57.20
N LEU A 67 17.99 -10.27 -56.33
CA LEU A 67 17.02 -9.66 -55.40
C LEU A 67 15.90 -8.94 -56.15
N VAL A 68 16.22 -8.14 -57.18
CA VAL A 68 15.20 -7.46 -58.02
C VAL A 68 14.28 -8.47 -58.70
N THR A 69 14.86 -9.54 -59.27
CA THR A 69 14.08 -10.61 -59.91
C THR A 69 13.18 -11.31 -58.90
N TRP A 70 13.72 -11.70 -57.74
CA TRP A 70 12.95 -12.31 -56.66
C TRP A 70 11.80 -11.41 -56.18
N MET A 71 12.04 -10.10 -56.01
CA MET A 71 11.01 -9.14 -55.61
C MET A 71 9.90 -9.04 -56.67
N LYS A 72 10.22 -9.06 -57.97
CA LYS A 72 9.21 -9.03 -59.04
C LYS A 72 8.36 -10.30 -59.05
N GLU A 73 8.99 -11.46 -58.90
CA GLU A 73 8.31 -12.76 -58.92
C GLU A 73 7.40 -12.99 -57.69
N ASN A 74 7.74 -12.37 -56.55
CA ASN A 74 7.00 -12.51 -55.29
C ASN A 74 6.01 -11.37 -55.01
N GLY A 75 5.64 -10.59 -56.03
CA GLY A 75 4.62 -9.55 -55.93
C GLY A 75 5.07 -8.28 -55.17
N PHE A 76 6.38 -8.01 -55.14
CA PHE A 76 6.98 -6.85 -54.47
C PHE A 76 7.57 -5.82 -55.44
N ALA A 77 7.12 -5.81 -56.70
CA ALA A 77 7.64 -4.88 -57.71
C ALA A 77 7.51 -3.41 -57.29
N ASP A 78 6.43 -3.05 -56.60
CA ASP A 78 6.16 -1.69 -56.11
C ASP A 78 7.10 -1.23 -55.00
N PHE A 79 7.84 -2.16 -54.40
CA PHE A 79 8.78 -1.90 -53.31
C PHE A 79 10.22 -1.72 -53.79
N ILE A 80 10.48 -1.89 -55.09
CA ILE A 80 11.80 -1.71 -55.69
C ILE A 80 12.09 -0.22 -55.85
N SER A 81 13.28 0.22 -55.46
CA SER A 81 13.74 1.60 -55.61
C SER A 81 13.90 1.97 -57.09
N ALA A 82 13.94 3.27 -57.39
CA ALA A 82 14.24 3.74 -58.74
C ALA A 82 15.59 3.23 -59.27
N GLN A 83 16.57 3.02 -58.37
CA GLN A 83 17.87 2.46 -58.72
C GLN A 83 17.80 0.94 -58.95
N GLY A 84 17.01 0.21 -58.16
CA GLY A 84 16.78 -1.23 -58.36
C GLY A 84 16.06 -1.54 -59.68
N ASN A 85 15.24 -0.62 -60.19
CA ASN A 85 14.59 -0.76 -61.50
C ASN A 85 15.49 -0.40 -62.70
N ASN A 86 16.70 0.11 -62.48
CA ASN A 86 17.64 0.42 -63.54
C ASN A 86 18.44 -0.83 -63.95
N SER A 87 17.98 -1.54 -64.98
CA SER A 87 18.60 -2.77 -65.49
C SER A 87 20.01 -2.61 -66.06
N SER A 88 20.52 -1.39 -66.20
CA SER A 88 21.85 -1.11 -66.74
C SER A 88 22.94 -0.93 -65.66
N ASN A 89 22.55 -0.70 -64.40
CA ASN A 89 23.49 -0.50 -63.29
C ASN A 89 22.81 -0.80 -61.95
N PHE A 90 22.91 -2.05 -61.48
CA PHE A 90 22.35 -2.44 -60.19
C PHE A 90 23.16 -1.86 -59.03
N PRO A 91 22.51 -1.48 -57.91
CA PRO A 91 23.22 -0.98 -56.73
C PRO A 91 24.19 -2.02 -56.17
N SER A 92 25.34 -1.58 -55.68
CA SER A 92 26.32 -2.47 -55.03
C SER A 92 25.87 -2.96 -53.65
N LYS A 93 24.92 -2.27 -53.00
CA LYS A 93 24.31 -2.68 -51.74
C LYS A 93 22.87 -3.13 -51.98
N MET A 94 22.49 -4.28 -51.44
CA MET A 94 21.13 -4.81 -51.56
C MET A 94 20.07 -3.88 -50.95
N LEU A 95 20.42 -3.15 -49.88
CA LEU A 95 19.50 -2.19 -49.26
C LEU A 95 19.07 -1.06 -50.23
N ASP A 96 19.96 -0.67 -51.15
CA ASP A 96 19.68 0.42 -52.11
C ASP A 96 18.73 -0.03 -53.24
N VAL A 97 18.49 -1.34 -53.39
CA VAL A 97 17.46 -1.91 -54.27
C VAL A 97 16.05 -1.68 -53.69
N ILE A 98 15.94 -1.50 -52.38
CA ILE A 98 14.66 -1.44 -51.66
C ILE A 98 14.24 0.02 -51.50
N SER A 99 13.00 0.33 -51.86
CA SER A 99 12.45 1.68 -51.68
C SER A 99 12.34 2.05 -50.18
N PRO A 100 12.49 3.33 -49.81
CA PRO A 100 12.29 3.77 -48.42
C PRO A 100 10.92 3.41 -47.84
N SER A 101 9.88 3.38 -48.68
CA SER A 101 8.52 2.95 -48.31
C SER A 101 8.43 1.46 -47.95
N ALA A 102 9.23 0.63 -48.60
CA ALA A 102 9.28 -0.81 -48.32
C ALA A 102 9.96 -1.11 -46.99
N LEU A 103 10.97 -0.33 -46.60
CA LEU A 103 11.64 -0.46 -45.30
C LEU A 103 10.70 -0.19 -44.12
N ALA A 104 9.59 0.52 -44.35
CA ALA A 104 8.53 0.75 -43.37
C ALA A 104 7.35 -0.22 -43.50
N ASN A 105 7.33 -1.11 -44.51
CA ASN A 105 6.21 -1.99 -44.81
C ASN A 105 6.34 -3.33 -44.05
N VAL A 106 5.37 -3.61 -43.20
CA VAL A 106 5.36 -4.80 -42.32
C VAL A 106 5.30 -6.10 -43.12
N GLU A 107 4.47 -6.16 -44.17
CA GLU A 107 4.31 -7.37 -44.99
C GLU A 107 5.61 -7.72 -45.72
N PHE A 108 6.31 -6.70 -46.24
CA PHE A 108 7.62 -6.87 -46.88
C PHE A 108 8.64 -7.46 -45.91
N ILE A 109 8.72 -6.91 -44.70
CA ILE A 109 9.66 -7.35 -43.66
C ILE A 109 9.30 -8.74 -43.14
N GLU A 110 8.01 -9.05 -43.01
CA GLU A 110 7.52 -10.38 -42.60
C GLU A 110 7.98 -11.46 -43.57
N LYS A 111 7.78 -11.26 -44.89
CA LYS A 111 8.24 -12.22 -45.91
C LYS A 111 9.76 -12.33 -45.96
N LEU A 112 10.50 -11.23 -45.74
CA LEU A 112 11.96 -11.27 -45.60
C LEU A 112 12.39 -12.14 -44.41
N THR A 113 11.81 -11.90 -43.23
CA THR A 113 12.16 -12.66 -42.02
C THR A 113 11.79 -14.14 -42.13
N ALA A 114 10.70 -14.48 -42.84
CA ALA A 114 10.27 -15.86 -43.07
C ALA A 114 11.32 -16.69 -43.83
N LEU A 115 12.14 -16.07 -44.69
CA LEU A 115 13.21 -16.74 -45.43
C LEU A 115 14.41 -17.11 -44.54
N THR A 116 14.52 -16.53 -43.35
CA THR A 116 15.68 -16.73 -42.47
C THR A 116 15.58 -17.98 -41.58
N ASN A 117 14.59 -18.84 -41.80
CA ASN A 117 14.33 -20.05 -41.01
C ASN A 117 14.27 -19.81 -39.49
N GLY A 118 13.83 -18.62 -39.07
CA GLY A 118 13.66 -18.25 -37.66
C GLY A 118 14.85 -17.53 -37.01
N GLU A 119 15.95 -17.29 -37.72
CA GLU A 119 17.08 -16.49 -37.21
C GLU A 119 16.65 -15.04 -36.92
N TYR A 120 15.78 -14.49 -37.77
CA TYR A 120 15.17 -13.19 -37.57
C TYR A 120 13.66 -13.35 -37.48
N VAL A 121 13.07 -12.84 -36.40
CA VAL A 121 11.62 -12.90 -36.17
C VAL A 121 11.07 -11.49 -36.03
N LEU A 122 10.13 -11.14 -36.91
CA LEU A 122 9.35 -9.93 -36.77
C LEU A 122 8.38 -10.09 -35.58
N SER A 123 8.57 -9.28 -34.55
CA SER A 123 7.76 -9.31 -33.34
C SER A 123 7.06 -7.96 -33.12
N GLY A 124 5.77 -7.96 -32.79
CA GLY A 124 4.99 -6.73 -32.54
C GLY A 124 3.56 -6.84 -33.09
N PHE A 125 2.67 -5.96 -32.63
CA PHE A 125 1.24 -5.99 -33.00
C PHE A 125 0.75 -4.72 -33.72
N MET A 126 1.46 -3.60 -33.57
CA MET A 126 1.09 -2.32 -34.18
C MET A 126 2.33 -1.55 -34.62
N ALA A 127 2.22 -0.76 -35.69
CA ALA A 127 3.27 0.18 -36.09
C ALA A 127 3.19 1.48 -35.25
N ALA A 128 4.31 2.17 -35.09
CA ALA A 128 4.39 3.40 -34.29
C ALA A 128 3.50 4.55 -34.84
N ASN A 129 3.17 4.51 -36.12
CA ASN A 129 2.29 5.44 -36.84
C ASN A 129 0.87 4.88 -37.07
N SER A 130 0.51 3.76 -36.44
CA SER A 130 -0.81 3.17 -36.62
C SER A 130 -1.91 3.97 -35.92
N LEU A 131 -3.08 4.05 -36.56
CA LEU A 131 -4.29 4.67 -36.01
C LEU A 131 -4.65 4.09 -34.62
N LEU A 132 -4.47 2.78 -34.43
CA LEU A 132 -4.78 2.09 -33.18
C LEU A 132 -3.87 2.56 -32.03
N LYS A 133 -2.57 2.77 -32.27
CA LYS A 133 -1.66 3.34 -31.26
C LYS A 133 -2.05 4.78 -30.93
N THR A 134 -2.33 5.60 -31.94
CA THR A 134 -2.78 6.99 -31.76
C THR A 134 -4.08 7.09 -30.97
N LEU A 135 -4.98 6.10 -31.10
CA LEU A 135 -6.23 6.02 -30.33
C LEU A 135 -6.01 5.57 -28.87
N LEU A 136 -5.04 4.70 -28.61
CA LEU A 136 -4.77 4.13 -27.27
C LEU A 136 -3.88 5.01 -26.39
N ASP A 137 -2.94 5.77 -26.97
CA ASP A 137 -2.03 6.65 -26.23
C ASP A 137 -2.74 7.69 -25.33
N PRO A 138 -3.84 8.35 -25.75
CA PRO A 138 -4.59 9.27 -24.88
C PRO A 138 -5.17 8.61 -23.62
N PHE A 139 -5.53 7.33 -23.68
CA PHE A 139 -6.05 6.60 -22.50
C PHE A 139 -5.00 6.43 -21.40
N LYS A 140 -3.70 6.41 -21.75
CA LYS A 140 -2.61 6.44 -20.75
C LYS A 140 -2.74 7.70 -19.88
N MET A 141 -2.91 8.87 -20.50
CA MET A 141 -3.01 10.15 -19.78
C MET A 141 -4.27 10.25 -18.91
N ILE A 142 -5.40 9.71 -19.39
CA ILE A 142 -6.65 9.68 -18.61
C ILE A 142 -6.50 8.78 -17.37
N LEU A 143 -5.87 7.61 -17.52
CA LEU A 143 -5.61 6.69 -16.41
C LEU A 143 -4.61 7.28 -15.40
N VAL A 144 -3.55 7.98 -15.85
CA VAL A 144 -2.65 8.76 -14.97
C VAL A 144 -3.47 9.75 -14.15
N GLY A 145 -4.31 10.55 -14.81
CA GLY A 145 -5.17 11.53 -14.15
C GLY A 145 -6.04 10.89 -13.05
N GLY A 146 -6.65 9.73 -13.34
CA GLY A 146 -7.45 8.96 -12.39
C GLY A 146 -6.64 8.41 -11.21
N VAL A 147 -5.45 7.86 -11.46
CA VAL A 147 -4.52 7.39 -10.41
C VAL A 147 -4.13 8.54 -9.50
N PHE A 148 -3.67 9.68 -10.05
CA PHE A 148 -3.24 10.83 -9.26
C PHE A 148 -4.39 11.52 -8.52
N ALA A 149 -5.57 11.62 -9.13
CA ALA A 149 -6.77 12.17 -8.49
C ALA A 149 -7.19 11.35 -7.26
N MET A 150 -6.97 10.02 -7.26
CA MET A 150 -7.16 9.19 -6.08
C MET A 150 -5.95 9.23 -5.13
N PHE A 151 -4.72 9.26 -5.66
CA PHE A 151 -3.45 9.21 -4.90
C PHE A 151 -3.26 10.40 -3.97
N VAL A 152 -3.52 11.62 -4.46
CA VAL A 152 -3.22 12.85 -3.73
C VAL A 152 -4.10 13.02 -2.49
N PRO A 153 -5.44 12.88 -2.55
CA PRO A 153 -6.30 12.97 -1.36
C PRO A 153 -6.01 11.87 -0.33
N LEU A 154 -5.75 10.64 -0.80
CA LEU A 154 -5.49 9.50 0.08
C LEU A 154 -4.15 9.63 0.80
N THR A 155 -3.07 9.97 0.09
CA THR A 155 -1.75 10.23 0.69
C THR A 155 -1.83 11.36 1.71
N LYS A 156 -2.58 12.43 1.39
CA LYS A 156 -2.85 13.55 2.30
C LYS A 156 -3.59 13.10 3.56
N GLN A 157 -4.58 12.22 3.45
CA GLN A 157 -5.32 11.72 4.61
C GLN A 157 -4.50 10.73 5.46
N LEU A 158 -3.72 9.86 4.83
CA LEU A 158 -2.94 8.79 5.47
C LEU A 158 -1.71 9.30 6.21
N LEU A 159 -0.86 10.06 5.52
CA LEU A 159 0.42 10.50 6.07
C LEU A 159 0.28 11.82 6.83
N PHE A 160 -0.68 12.66 6.42
CA PHE A 160 -0.84 14.00 6.97
C PHE A 160 -2.14 14.20 7.75
N GLY A 161 -2.99 13.18 7.97
CA GLY A 161 -4.22 13.34 8.74
C GLY A 161 -3.99 13.96 10.14
N THR A 162 -3.03 13.43 10.89
CA THR A 162 -2.60 14.00 12.18
C THR A 162 -2.00 15.39 12.01
N VAL A 163 -1.20 15.64 10.97
CA VAL A 163 -0.59 16.95 10.68
C VAL A 163 -1.63 18.01 10.31
N ILE A 164 -2.67 17.63 9.57
CA ILE A 164 -3.82 18.46 9.21
C ILE A 164 -4.62 18.78 10.47
N GLY A 165 -4.86 17.80 11.33
CA GLY A 165 -5.46 18.00 12.65
C GLY A 165 -4.65 18.99 13.49
N MET A 166 -3.33 18.81 13.57
CA MET A 166 -2.42 19.74 14.27
C MET A 166 -2.49 21.15 13.68
N LYS A 167 -2.51 21.29 12.35
CA LYS A 167 -2.65 22.58 11.67
C LYS A 167 -4.01 23.23 11.98
N SER A 168 -5.08 22.45 12.02
CA SER A 168 -6.42 22.92 12.40
C SER A 168 -6.45 23.37 13.87
N TYR A 169 -5.83 22.62 14.78
CA TYR A 169 -5.66 23.01 16.18
C TYR A 169 -4.92 24.35 16.27
N MET A 170 -3.78 24.49 15.60
CA MET A 170 -2.99 25.73 15.58
C MET A 170 -3.80 26.92 15.05
N LYS A 171 -4.59 26.72 13.99
CA LYS A 171 -5.44 27.78 13.40
C LYS A 171 -6.57 28.20 14.35
N ASN A 172 -7.23 27.24 15.00
CA ASN A 172 -8.38 27.51 15.87
C ASN A 172 -7.97 27.97 17.28
N ARG A 173 -6.68 27.88 17.61
CA ARG A 173 -6.12 28.26 18.91
C ARG A 173 -6.35 29.73 19.29
N GLN A 174 -6.29 30.62 18.31
CA GLN A 174 -6.26 32.07 18.57
C GLN A 174 -7.62 32.67 18.94
N SER A 175 -8.74 32.01 18.64
CA SER A 175 -10.04 32.68 18.71
C SER A 175 -10.87 32.35 19.94
N ASN A 176 -10.73 31.18 20.59
CA ASN A 176 -11.66 30.77 21.68
C ASN A 176 -11.13 29.71 22.68
N VAL A 177 -9.83 29.40 22.68
CA VAL A 177 -9.38 28.13 23.27
C VAL A 177 -9.36 28.11 24.81
N LEU A 178 -8.92 29.17 25.51
CA LEU A 178 -8.90 29.17 26.99
C LEU A 178 -10.30 29.07 27.61
N TYR A 179 -11.29 29.76 27.04
CA TYR A 179 -12.69 29.65 27.46
C TYR A 179 -13.27 28.26 27.19
N ASN A 180 -12.99 27.68 26.01
CA ASN A 180 -13.43 26.34 25.68
C ASN A 180 -12.74 25.24 26.52
N TYR A 181 -11.50 25.46 26.95
CA TYR A 181 -10.83 24.60 27.94
C TYR A 181 -11.62 24.59 29.25
N GLN A 182 -11.95 25.76 29.80
CA GLN A 182 -12.70 25.84 31.06
C GLN A 182 -14.06 25.14 30.99
N LYS A 183 -14.81 25.35 29.90
CA LYS A 183 -16.06 24.59 29.66
C LYS A 183 -15.87 23.08 29.66
N THR A 184 -14.80 22.62 29.02
CA THR A 184 -14.50 21.18 28.94
C THR A 184 -14.05 20.65 30.30
N ILE A 185 -13.28 21.42 31.07
CA ILE A 185 -12.86 21.06 32.44
C ILE A 185 -14.09 20.88 33.33
N SER A 186 -14.98 21.88 33.38
CA SER A 186 -16.21 21.80 34.18
C SER A 186 -17.07 20.61 33.76
N PHE A 187 -17.23 20.38 32.46
CA PHE A 187 -17.92 19.21 31.95
C PHE A 187 -17.30 17.89 32.45
N THR A 188 -15.98 17.75 32.39
CA THR A 188 -15.30 16.52 32.83
C THR A 188 -15.30 16.33 34.34
N GLU A 189 -15.28 17.41 35.12
CA GLU A 189 -15.42 17.38 36.58
C GLU A 189 -16.82 16.90 36.99
N ASP A 190 -17.87 17.48 36.38
CA ASP A 190 -19.25 17.08 36.63
C ASP A 190 -19.49 15.62 36.22
N LEU A 191 -18.98 15.21 35.05
CA LEU A 191 -19.08 13.84 34.57
C LEU A 191 -18.36 12.86 35.50
N GLN A 192 -17.19 13.22 36.02
CA GLN A 192 -16.44 12.39 36.97
C GLN A 192 -17.26 12.11 38.23
N VAL A 193 -17.90 13.14 38.81
CA VAL A 193 -18.74 12.99 40.00
C VAL A 193 -19.91 12.04 39.71
N LYS A 194 -20.63 12.26 38.61
CA LYS A 194 -21.78 11.43 38.22
C LYS A 194 -21.41 9.98 37.92
N LEU A 195 -20.23 9.75 37.33
CA LEU A 195 -19.68 8.41 37.11
C LEU A 195 -19.35 7.72 38.44
N ALA A 196 -18.75 8.43 39.40
CA ALA A 196 -18.44 7.89 40.73
C ALA A 196 -19.70 7.56 41.54
N GLU A 197 -20.77 8.35 41.38
CA GLU A 197 -22.09 8.12 41.99
C GLU A 197 -22.89 6.98 41.31
N GLY A 198 -22.46 6.52 40.12
CA GLY A 198 -23.18 5.50 39.36
C GLY A 198 -24.53 5.96 38.79
N ASN A 199 -24.72 7.28 38.63
CA ASN A 199 -25.99 7.84 38.18
C ASN A 199 -26.15 7.76 36.65
N PHE A 200 -26.75 6.66 36.18
CA PHE A 200 -26.88 6.34 34.75
C PHE A 200 -27.57 7.44 33.92
N ASP A 201 -28.71 7.96 34.41
CA ASP A 201 -29.48 8.97 33.69
C ASP A 201 -28.73 10.31 33.60
N ALA A 202 -28.02 10.69 34.67
CA ALA A 202 -27.19 11.89 34.67
C ALA A 202 -26.00 11.77 33.69
N VAL A 203 -25.35 10.60 33.62
CA VAL A 203 -24.26 10.34 32.66
C VAL A 203 -24.78 10.36 31.22
N LYS A 204 -25.99 9.84 30.98
CA LYS A 204 -26.66 9.90 29.66
C LYS A 204 -26.97 11.34 29.25
N ALA A 205 -27.40 12.18 30.17
CA ALA A 205 -27.63 13.61 29.90
C ALA A 205 -26.33 14.34 29.54
N ASP A 206 -25.24 14.06 30.25
CA ASP A 206 -23.91 14.61 29.94
C ASP A 206 -23.38 14.12 28.59
N TYR A 207 -23.63 12.85 28.24
CA TYR A 207 -23.32 12.34 26.91
C TYR A 207 -24.05 13.12 25.80
N ALA A 208 -25.31 13.52 26.01
CA ALA A 208 -26.02 14.36 25.04
C ALA A 208 -25.41 15.78 24.94
N ALA A 209 -25.06 16.37 26.09
CA ALA A 209 -24.45 17.69 26.19
C ALA A 209 -23.03 17.74 25.57
N TYR A 210 -22.33 16.61 25.52
CA TYR A 210 -21.00 16.47 24.93
C TYR A 210 -20.91 17.02 23.51
N SER A 211 -21.97 16.87 22.71
CA SER A 211 -22.04 17.40 21.34
C SER A 211 -21.75 18.90 21.27
N GLY A 212 -22.13 19.67 22.29
CA GLY A 212 -21.99 21.13 22.36
C GLY A 212 -20.60 21.65 22.77
N LEU A 213 -19.64 20.79 23.14
CA LEU A 213 -18.29 21.24 23.46
C LEU A 213 -17.54 21.65 22.19
N ALA A 214 -16.73 22.72 22.27
CA ALA A 214 -15.88 23.14 21.16
C ALA A 214 -14.45 22.56 21.23
N PHE A 215 -13.96 22.29 22.44
CA PHE A 215 -12.66 21.66 22.68
C PHE A 215 -12.88 20.19 23.01
N LYS A 216 -12.53 19.30 22.07
CA LYS A 216 -12.71 17.85 22.20
C LYS A 216 -11.42 17.13 21.82
N PRO A 217 -10.47 17.01 22.75
CA PRO A 217 -9.24 16.27 22.47
C PRO A 217 -9.56 14.79 22.27
N GLU A 218 -8.73 14.10 21.50
CA GLU A 218 -8.99 12.73 21.07
C GLU A 218 -9.16 11.75 22.23
N PHE A 219 -8.44 11.93 23.34
CA PHE A 219 -8.60 11.08 24.52
C PHE A 219 -9.97 11.25 25.22
N LEU A 220 -10.59 12.44 25.12
CA LEU A 220 -11.96 12.67 25.59
C LEU A 220 -12.97 12.03 24.62
N ASN A 221 -12.76 12.15 23.29
CA ASN A 221 -13.59 11.45 22.29
C ASN A 221 -13.62 9.94 22.58
N ILE A 222 -12.45 9.33 22.79
CA ILE A 222 -12.32 7.89 23.08
C ILE A 222 -13.09 7.51 24.34
N MET A 223 -12.95 8.27 25.43
CA MET A 223 -13.69 8.00 26.67
C MET A 223 -15.21 8.07 26.44
N MET A 224 -15.69 9.10 25.74
CA MET A 224 -17.12 9.27 25.48
C MET A 224 -17.69 8.18 24.57
N ASP A 225 -16.93 7.71 23.58
CA ASP A 225 -17.33 6.58 22.72
C ASP A 225 -17.43 5.26 23.50
N GLU A 226 -16.48 5.01 24.42
CA GLU A 226 -16.51 3.85 25.31
C GLU A 226 -17.68 3.94 26.30
N ILE A 227 -17.94 5.11 26.90
CA ILE A 227 -19.12 5.37 27.75
C ILE A 227 -20.41 5.13 26.97
N CYS A 228 -20.53 5.64 25.74
CA CYS A 228 -21.70 5.42 24.88
C CYS A 228 -21.96 3.92 24.66
N SER A 229 -20.91 3.15 24.40
CA SER A 229 -21.02 1.71 24.20
C SER A 229 -21.53 0.97 25.45
N VAL A 230 -21.21 1.46 26.64
CA VAL A 230 -21.72 0.91 27.92
C VAL A 230 -23.14 1.41 28.22
N LEU A 231 -23.45 2.67 27.91
CA LEU A 231 -24.81 3.23 28.00
C LEU A 231 -25.79 2.44 27.12
N ILE A 232 -25.43 2.10 25.88
CA ILE A 232 -26.28 1.31 24.98
C ILE A 232 -26.57 -0.08 25.55
N ARG A 233 -25.66 -0.64 26.36
CA ARG A 233 -25.78 -1.97 26.96
C ARG A 233 -26.35 -1.94 28.38
N GLU A 234 -26.69 -0.76 28.90
CA GLU A 234 -27.12 -0.56 30.29
C GLU A 234 -26.13 -1.18 31.31
N GLY A 235 -24.83 -1.06 31.02
CA GLY A 235 -23.77 -1.61 31.87
C GLY A 235 -23.33 -0.67 33.00
N ASP A 236 -22.42 -1.17 33.84
CA ASP A 236 -21.82 -0.39 34.94
C ASP A 236 -20.86 0.69 34.41
N LEU A 237 -21.15 1.94 34.76
CA LEU A 237 -20.39 3.13 34.36
C LEU A 237 -19.34 3.56 35.38
N THR A 238 -19.40 3.04 36.62
CA THR A 238 -18.48 3.42 37.70
C THR A 238 -17.02 3.07 37.37
N VAL A 239 -16.82 2.07 36.50
CA VAL A 239 -15.53 1.66 35.95
C VAL A 239 -14.77 2.83 35.27
N PHE A 240 -15.47 3.85 34.79
CA PHE A 240 -14.83 5.02 34.16
C PHE A 240 -14.46 6.13 35.13
N ALA A 241 -14.84 6.08 36.41
CA ALA A 241 -14.66 7.20 37.35
C ALA A 241 -13.18 7.62 37.51
N GLU A 242 -12.29 6.66 37.76
CA GLU A 242 -10.84 6.95 37.89
C GLU A 242 -10.23 7.40 36.56
N SER A 243 -10.71 6.83 35.44
CA SER A 243 -10.26 7.24 34.11
C SER A 243 -10.71 8.67 33.76
N ALA A 244 -11.92 9.07 34.17
CA ALA A 244 -12.45 10.41 34.00
C ALA A 244 -11.66 11.45 34.81
N LYS A 245 -11.20 11.09 36.01
CA LYS A 245 -10.26 11.92 36.79
C LYS A 245 -8.96 12.18 36.02
N VAL A 246 -8.35 11.14 35.47
CA VAL A 246 -7.11 11.27 34.67
C VAL A 246 -7.34 12.13 33.42
N VAL A 247 -8.49 12.01 32.75
CA VAL A 247 -8.88 12.86 31.61
C VAL A 247 -9.01 14.32 32.04
N THR A 248 -9.66 14.57 33.19
CA THR A 248 -9.83 15.92 33.75
C THR A 248 -8.48 16.56 34.07
N GLU A 249 -7.59 15.83 34.76
CA GLU A 249 -6.22 16.30 35.07
C GLU A 249 -5.40 16.56 33.81
N SER A 250 -5.56 15.73 32.78
CA SER A 250 -4.90 15.90 31.48
C SER A 250 -5.33 17.20 30.79
N ILE A 251 -6.63 17.52 30.80
CA ILE A 251 -7.17 18.77 30.23
C ILE A 251 -6.69 19.98 31.04
N LYS A 252 -6.64 19.87 32.38
CA LYS A 252 -6.08 20.91 33.25
C LYS A 252 -4.60 21.18 32.97
N GLU A 253 -3.78 20.13 32.78
CA GLU A 253 -2.37 20.29 32.41
C GLU A 253 -2.24 21.00 31.05
N MET A 254 -3.04 20.60 30.06
CA MET A 254 -3.05 21.26 28.74
C MET A 254 -3.44 22.73 28.85
N TYR A 255 -4.49 23.03 29.62
CA TYR A 255 -4.95 24.39 29.88
C TYR A 255 -3.85 25.23 30.53
N GLU A 256 -3.18 24.73 31.57
CA GLU A 256 -2.16 25.50 32.29
C GLU A 256 -0.96 25.80 31.40
N LYS A 257 -0.53 24.85 30.55
CA LYS A 257 0.55 25.09 29.57
C LYS A 257 0.16 26.13 28.53
N GLU A 258 -1.06 26.09 28.02
CA GLU A 258 -1.55 27.07 27.05
C GLU A 258 -1.74 28.46 27.70
N ARG A 259 -2.21 28.50 28.96
CA ARG A 259 -2.33 29.73 29.76
C ARG A 259 -0.96 30.37 30.00
N ARG A 260 0.04 29.60 30.46
CA ARG A 260 1.41 30.09 30.69
C ARG A 260 2.02 30.67 29.43
N ARG A 261 1.85 29.98 28.30
CA ARG A 261 2.29 30.52 27.01
C ARG A 261 1.56 31.81 26.64
N SER A 262 0.25 31.88 26.84
CA SER A 262 -0.54 33.08 26.54
C SER A 262 -0.07 34.28 27.37
N ILE A 263 0.44 34.05 28.58
CA ILE A 263 1.00 35.08 29.45
C ILE A 263 2.44 35.43 29.02
N ASN A 264 3.27 34.42 28.76
CA ASN A 264 4.71 34.60 28.52
C ASN A 264 5.07 34.94 27.06
N GLY A 265 4.12 34.85 26.13
CA GLY A 265 4.32 35.05 24.69
C GLY A 265 5.17 33.96 23.99
N ARG A 266 5.90 33.14 24.75
CA ARG A 266 6.68 31.98 24.27
C ARG A 266 6.24 30.72 24.99
N GLY A 267 6.25 29.60 24.28
CA GLY A 267 5.96 28.29 24.87
C GLY A 267 7.16 27.76 25.65
N ASP A 268 6.93 27.18 26.81
CA ASP A 268 7.97 26.65 27.72
C ASP A 268 8.68 25.39 27.18
N GLU A 269 8.27 24.87 26.01
CA GLU A 269 8.76 23.62 25.43
C GLU A 269 9.22 23.83 23.97
N LEU A 270 10.31 23.16 23.58
CA LEU A 270 10.74 23.10 22.18
C LEU A 270 9.63 22.45 21.33
N PHE A 271 9.31 23.04 20.17
CA PHE A 271 8.20 22.60 19.32
C PHE A 271 6.83 22.55 20.02
N PHE A 272 6.57 23.46 20.97
CA PHE A 272 5.32 23.55 21.73
C PHE A 272 4.05 23.31 20.87
N ASP A 273 3.97 23.97 19.71
CA ASP A 273 2.81 23.88 18.79
C ASP A 273 2.55 22.49 18.23
N LEU A 274 3.61 21.83 17.77
CA LEU A 274 3.55 20.46 17.28
C LEU A 274 3.18 19.51 18.40
N LYS A 275 3.78 19.68 19.59
CA LYS A 275 3.53 18.81 20.72
C LYS A 275 2.10 18.95 21.25
N ARG A 276 1.60 20.18 21.42
CA ARG A 276 0.21 20.43 21.83
C ARG A 276 -0.79 19.92 20.79
N GLY A 277 -0.53 20.18 19.50
CA GLY A 277 -1.37 19.68 18.42
C GLY A 277 -1.44 18.16 18.40
N TYR A 278 -0.30 17.48 18.59
CA TYR A 278 -0.25 16.02 18.66
C TYR A 278 -1.02 15.49 19.87
N GLU A 279 -0.86 16.12 21.04
CA GLU A 279 -1.58 15.72 22.25
C GLU A 279 -3.11 15.92 22.13
N TYR A 280 -3.55 16.91 21.37
CA TYR A 280 -4.96 17.15 21.06
C TYR A 280 -5.53 16.15 20.05
N CYS A 281 -4.82 15.85 18.95
CA CYS A 281 -5.39 15.11 17.81
C CYS A 281 -5.07 13.61 17.81
N ALA A 282 -4.00 13.17 18.49
CA ALA A 282 -3.47 11.83 18.30
C ALA A 282 -3.97 10.84 19.35
N THR A 283 -4.41 9.69 18.88
CA THR A 283 -4.77 8.53 19.71
C THR A 283 -3.54 7.96 20.45
N GLY A 284 -2.34 8.19 19.92
CA GLY A 284 -1.07 7.83 20.57
C GLY A 284 -0.53 8.92 21.50
N SER A 285 -1.33 9.89 21.93
CA SER A 285 -0.89 10.94 22.86
C SER A 285 -0.59 10.37 24.24
N LYS A 286 0.26 11.06 25.02
CA LYS A 286 0.54 10.66 26.42
C LYS A 286 -0.74 10.59 27.27
N TYR A 287 -1.73 11.43 26.97
CA TYR A 287 -3.01 11.50 27.67
C TYR A 287 -3.93 10.33 27.32
N SER A 288 -4.00 9.94 26.04
CA SER A 288 -4.75 8.75 25.64
C SER A 288 -4.18 7.47 26.27
N ILE A 289 -2.86 7.41 26.45
CA ILE A 289 -2.19 6.29 27.10
C ILE A 289 -2.46 6.31 28.61
N ALA A 290 -2.43 7.48 29.25
CA ALA A 290 -2.77 7.62 30.66
C ALA A 290 -4.22 7.19 30.95
N TYR A 291 -5.17 7.60 30.09
CA TYR A 291 -6.57 7.15 30.16
C TYR A 291 -6.68 5.61 30.15
N HIS A 292 -6.08 4.94 29.17
CA HIS A 292 -6.18 3.48 29.09
C HIS A 292 -5.45 2.73 30.20
N LYS A 293 -4.42 3.32 30.80
CA LYS A 293 -3.79 2.79 32.02
C LYS A 293 -4.74 2.88 33.22
N ALA A 294 -5.44 4.00 33.38
CA ALA A 294 -6.38 4.22 34.47
C ALA A 294 -7.63 3.33 34.36
N LEU A 295 -8.01 2.93 33.14
CA LEU A 295 -9.18 2.07 32.89
C LEU A 295 -8.97 0.60 33.27
N GLN A 296 -7.72 0.17 33.52
CA GLN A 296 -7.41 -1.21 33.85
C GLN A 296 -6.77 -1.33 35.23
N ASP A 297 -7.47 -2.01 36.16
CA ASP A 297 -7.02 -2.21 37.55
C ASP A 297 -5.72 -3.02 37.68
N LYS A 298 -5.34 -3.80 36.66
CA LYS A 298 -4.12 -4.62 36.66
C LYS A 298 -3.32 -4.43 35.37
N ALA A 299 -2.01 -4.24 35.54
CA ALA A 299 -1.05 -4.27 34.44
C ALA A 299 -0.88 -5.70 33.91
N ASP A 300 -1.76 -6.12 33.01
CA ASP A 300 -1.72 -7.43 32.37
C ASP A 300 -1.10 -7.37 30.96
N ASN A 301 -0.96 -8.54 30.32
CA ASN A 301 -0.45 -8.59 28.94
C ASN A 301 -1.34 -7.82 27.95
N ASN A 302 -2.65 -7.73 28.18
CA ASN A 302 -3.58 -7.03 27.29
C ASN A 302 -3.35 -5.52 27.34
N LEU A 303 -3.06 -4.97 28.52
CA LEU A 303 -2.62 -3.58 28.69
C LEU A 303 -1.36 -3.31 27.87
N GLY A 304 -0.39 -4.24 27.93
CA GLY A 304 0.85 -4.16 27.17
C GLY A 304 0.58 -4.06 25.66
N TRP A 305 -0.27 -4.93 25.12
CA TRP A 305 -0.66 -4.89 23.71
C TRP A 305 -1.43 -3.61 23.32
N LYS A 306 -2.33 -3.12 24.17
CA LYS A 306 -3.10 -1.89 23.92
C LYS A 306 -2.20 -0.66 23.91
N ILE A 307 -1.36 -0.48 24.93
CA ILE A 307 -0.42 0.64 25.02
C ILE A 307 0.54 0.62 23.84
N TYR A 308 1.09 -0.55 23.52
CA TYR A 308 2.06 -0.65 22.43
C TYR A 308 1.43 -0.40 21.06
N SER A 309 0.16 -0.81 20.86
CA SER A 309 -0.62 -0.50 19.65
C SER A 309 -0.88 1.00 19.48
N LEU A 310 -0.91 1.77 20.56
CA LEU A 310 -1.04 3.23 20.51
C LEU A 310 0.32 3.91 20.27
N GLU A 311 1.39 3.37 20.88
CA GLU A 311 2.74 3.86 20.69
C GLU A 311 3.26 3.60 19.28
N ILE A 312 2.93 2.46 18.66
CA ILE A 312 3.41 2.12 17.31
C ILE A 312 2.90 3.11 16.23
N PHE A 313 1.85 3.89 16.48
CA PHE A 313 1.48 5.00 15.58
C PHE A 313 2.59 6.06 15.47
N LYS A 314 3.39 6.26 16.52
CA LYS A 314 4.52 7.18 16.49
C LYS A 314 5.67 6.67 15.65
N PHE A 315 5.74 5.36 15.41
CA PHE A 315 6.78 4.72 14.59
C PHE A 315 6.89 5.38 13.21
N ASN A 316 5.78 5.81 12.62
CA ASN A 316 5.78 6.50 11.33
C ASN A 316 6.56 7.83 11.35
N PHE A 317 6.55 8.59 12.45
CA PHE A 317 7.37 9.81 12.57
C PHE A 317 8.86 9.47 12.64
N PHE A 318 9.22 8.42 13.37
CA PHE A 318 10.60 7.94 13.41
C PHE A 318 11.06 7.41 12.05
N LEU A 319 10.15 6.74 11.33
CA LEU A 319 10.43 6.23 9.99
C LEU A 319 10.76 7.38 9.04
N VAL A 320 10.00 8.49 9.07
CA VAL A 320 10.35 9.70 8.30
C VAL A 320 11.68 10.31 8.77
N ALA A 321 11.89 10.44 10.08
CA ALA A 321 13.09 11.06 10.63
C ALA A 321 14.38 10.27 10.32
N MET A 322 14.31 8.93 10.32
CA MET A 322 15.45 8.05 10.09
C MET A 322 15.74 7.80 8.60
N PHE A 323 14.93 8.35 7.68
CA PHE A 323 15.14 8.20 6.24
C PHE A 323 16.47 8.79 5.78
N VAL A 324 16.79 10.02 6.19
CA VAL A 324 18.04 10.69 5.79
C VAL A 324 19.28 9.96 6.32
N PRO A 325 19.37 9.62 7.63
CA PRO A 325 20.45 8.77 8.14
C PRO A 325 20.59 7.43 7.39
N ALA A 326 19.48 6.80 7.04
CA ALA A 326 19.50 5.53 6.30
C ALA A 326 20.10 5.67 4.90
N ILE A 327 19.81 6.78 4.18
CA ILE A 327 20.45 7.07 2.89
C ILE A 327 21.96 7.19 3.05
N ILE A 328 22.43 7.92 4.06
CA ILE A 328 23.86 8.15 4.28
C ILE A 328 24.58 6.81 4.55
N ILE A 329 24.04 5.98 5.44
CA ILE A 329 24.59 4.65 5.72
C ILE A 329 24.57 3.78 4.47
N SER A 330 23.46 3.80 3.74
CA SER A 330 23.33 3.00 2.52
C SER A 330 24.26 3.44 1.40
N ALA A 331 24.56 4.73 1.28
CA ALA A 331 25.50 5.24 0.30
C ALA A 331 26.92 4.74 0.62
N PHE A 332 27.31 4.77 1.89
CA PHE A 332 28.60 4.27 2.34
C PHE A 332 28.73 2.75 2.20
N VAL A 333 27.77 1.99 2.75
CA VAL A 333 27.79 0.52 2.72
C VAL A 333 27.54 -0.01 1.31
N GLY A 334 26.65 0.60 0.54
CA GLY A 334 26.42 0.25 -0.86
C GLY A 334 27.63 0.55 -1.75
N GLY A 335 28.34 1.64 -1.51
CA GLY A 335 29.62 1.94 -2.16
C GLY A 335 30.70 0.89 -1.86
N LEU A 336 30.78 0.44 -0.60
CA LEU A 336 31.68 -0.63 -0.19
C LEU A 336 31.33 -1.99 -0.82
N ILE A 337 30.05 -2.37 -0.84
CA ILE A 337 29.60 -3.63 -1.49
C ILE A 337 29.95 -3.61 -2.98
N ASN A 338 29.72 -2.48 -3.65
CA ASN A 338 30.06 -2.30 -5.07
C ASN A 338 31.58 -2.30 -5.34
N GLY A 339 32.40 -1.84 -4.39
CA GLY A 339 33.85 -1.77 -4.54
C GLY A 339 34.61 -3.03 -4.13
N LEU A 340 34.10 -3.80 -3.16
CA LEU A 340 34.79 -4.96 -2.58
C LEU A 340 34.36 -6.31 -3.18
N VAL A 341 33.17 -6.39 -3.79
CA VAL A 341 32.62 -7.67 -4.27
C VAL A 341 32.29 -7.56 -5.76
N SER A 342 33.32 -7.70 -6.60
CA SER A 342 33.20 -7.64 -8.07
C SER A 342 32.50 -8.85 -8.69
N ASN A 343 32.35 -9.96 -7.95
CA ASN A 343 31.91 -11.25 -8.47
C ASN A 343 30.44 -11.59 -8.13
N LEU A 344 29.65 -10.62 -7.66
CA LEU A 344 28.22 -10.83 -7.42
C LEU A 344 27.45 -10.83 -8.74
N THR A 345 26.54 -11.77 -8.90
CA THR A 345 25.55 -11.73 -9.99
C THR A 345 24.68 -10.47 -9.86
N GLY A 346 24.18 -9.96 -10.99
CA GLY A 346 23.40 -8.71 -11.04
C GLY A 346 22.22 -8.69 -10.06
N ASP A 347 21.50 -9.80 -9.95
CA ASP A 347 20.35 -9.94 -9.04
C ASP A 347 20.74 -9.85 -7.56
N VAL A 348 21.83 -10.52 -7.17
CA VAL A 348 22.31 -10.51 -5.78
C VAL A 348 22.84 -9.13 -5.41
N ARG A 349 23.46 -8.44 -6.37
CA ARG A 349 23.91 -7.05 -6.21
C ARG A 349 22.73 -6.11 -6.00
N THR A 350 21.67 -6.21 -6.82
CA THR A 350 20.46 -5.38 -6.64
C THR A 350 19.78 -5.67 -5.30
N LEU A 351 19.69 -6.94 -4.88
CA LEU A 351 19.16 -7.31 -3.57
C LEU A 351 20.00 -6.69 -2.45
N ALA A 352 21.33 -6.81 -2.52
CA ALA A 352 22.23 -6.30 -1.51
C ALA A 352 22.11 -4.78 -1.37
N VAL A 353 22.08 -4.03 -2.47
CA VAL A 353 21.91 -2.57 -2.46
C VAL A 353 20.55 -2.18 -1.88
N ALA A 354 19.47 -2.81 -2.33
CA ALA A 354 18.12 -2.52 -1.82
C ALA A 354 17.99 -2.87 -0.33
N ALA A 355 18.46 -4.05 0.09
CA ALA A 355 18.43 -4.49 1.48
C ALA A 355 19.26 -3.57 2.38
N THR A 356 20.44 -3.13 1.93
CA THR A 356 21.28 -2.20 2.70
C THR A 356 20.52 -0.92 3.05
N PHE A 357 19.78 -0.36 2.09
CA PHE A 357 18.96 0.81 2.37
C PHE A 357 17.77 0.50 3.29
N PHE A 358 16.90 -0.42 2.87
CA PHE A 358 15.61 -0.66 3.54
C PHE A 358 15.77 -1.29 4.92
N ILE A 359 16.73 -2.19 5.10
CA ILE A 359 16.98 -2.85 6.40
C ILE A 359 17.67 -1.89 7.35
N SER A 360 18.66 -1.10 6.92
CA SER A 360 19.24 -0.06 7.77
C SER A 360 18.19 0.97 8.19
N TRP A 361 17.30 1.34 7.27
CA TRP A 361 16.22 2.29 7.57
C TRP A 361 15.28 1.80 8.66
N VAL A 362 14.77 0.56 8.56
CA VAL A 362 13.87 0.01 9.57
C VAL A 362 14.60 -0.26 10.90
N ILE A 363 15.86 -0.71 10.88
CA ILE A 363 16.64 -0.96 12.10
C ILE A 363 16.90 0.34 12.86
N LEU A 364 17.34 1.41 12.18
CA LEU A 364 17.52 2.71 12.82
C LEU A 364 16.22 3.23 13.43
N THR A 365 15.10 3.05 12.71
CA THR A 365 13.77 3.42 13.19
C THR A 365 13.39 2.63 14.44
N ILE A 366 13.63 1.32 14.44
CA ILE A 366 13.39 0.44 15.61
C ILE A 366 14.26 0.86 16.78
N ILE A 367 15.54 1.16 16.58
CA ILE A 367 16.45 1.60 17.64
C ILE A 367 15.95 2.93 18.22
N ALA A 368 15.67 3.94 17.39
CA ALA A 368 15.20 5.24 17.85
C ALA A 368 13.86 5.15 18.61
N HIS A 369 12.89 4.40 18.07
CA HIS A 369 11.58 4.22 18.68
C HIS A 369 11.65 3.39 19.97
N SER A 370 12.45 2.31 19.99
CA SER A 370 12.63 1.48 21.19
C SER A 370 13.34 2.25 22.30
N LEU A 371 14.35 3.06 21.99
CA LEU A 371 15.01 3.94 22.97
C LEU A 371 14.00 4.92 23.57
N MET A 372 13.13 5.53 22.76
CA MET A 372 12.07 6.42 23.27
C MET A 372 11.14 5.69 24.25
N ILE A 373 10.63 4.51 23.88
CA ILE A 373 9.69 3.76 24.73
C ILE A 373 10.38 3.26 26.00
N PHE A 374 11.50 2.56 25.88
CA PHE A 374 12.12 1.88 27.01
C PHE A 374 12.94 2.81 27.91
N ARG A 375 13.23 4.06 27.50
CA ARG A 375 13.78 5.09 28.40
C ARG A 375 12.72 5.96 29.06
N ASN A 376 11.46 5.92 28.61
CA ASN A 376 10.40 6.73 29.21
C ASN A 376 10.06 6.24 30.62
N GLU A 377 10.13 7.13 31.61
CA GLU A 377 9.84 6.86 33.01
C GLU A 377 8.41 6.38 33.24
N GLN A 378 7.46 6.86 32.43
CA GLN A 378 6.04 6.47 32.50
C GLN A 378 5.82 4.97 32.24
N TYR A 379 6.81 4.28 31.67
CA TYR A 379 6.74 2.87 31.36
C TYR A 379 7.59 1.99 32.27
N LYS A 380 8.34 2.57 33.23
CA LYS A 380 9.27 1.85 34.12
C LYS A 380 8.64 0.63 34.79
N ASN A 381 7.42 0.76 35.27
CA ASN A 381 6.72 -0.30 36.01
C ASN A 381 5.99 -1.30 35.10
N ILE A 382 5.90 -1.02 33.79
CA ILE A 382 5.21 -1.88 32.82
C ILE A 382 6.11 -2.35 31.67
N LYS A 383 7.43 -2.15 31.76
CA LYS A 383 8.36 -2.51 30.67
C LYS A 383 8.24 -3.97 30.26
N ASN A 384 8.15 -4.87 31.24
CA ASN A 384 8.13 -6.32 31.00
C ASN A 384 6.94 -6.76 30.15
N ILE A 385 5.76 -6.13 30.32
CA ILE A 385 4.56 -6.44 29.52
C ILE A 385 4.59 -5.80 28.12
N LEU A 386 5.46 -4.80 27.89
CA LEU A 386 5.61 -4.14 26.58
C LEU A 386 6.59 -4.85 25.64
N VAL A 387 7.49 -5.70 26.17
CA VAL A 387 8.53 -6.38 25.37
C VAL A 387 7.93 -7.30 24.31
N LYS A 388 6.95 -8.14 24.68
CA LYS A 388 6.36 -9.11 23.74
C LYS A 388 5.61 -8.44 22.58
N PRO A 389 4.72 -7.45 22.81
CA PRO A 389 4.14 -6.65 21.73
C PRO A 389 5.21 -5.98 20.86
N ALA A 390 6.27 -5.43 21.48
CA ALA A 390 7.36 -4.76 20.77
C ALA A 390 8.05 -5.68 19.76
N ILE A 391 8.44 -6.88 20.20
CA ILE A 391 9.10 -7.86 19.34
C ILE A 391 8.22 -8.21 18.14
N ILE A 392 6.91 -8.39 18.36
CA ILE A 392 5.97 -8.80 17.29
C ILE A 392 5.73 -7.65 16.29
N PHE A 393 5.52 -6.42 16.75
CA PHE A 393 5.36 -5.29 15.82
C PHE A 393 6.65 -5.02 15.04
N TYR A 394 7.80 -5.02 15.71
CA TYR A 394 9.09 -4.80 15.05
C TYR A 394 9.44 -5.91 14.07
N SER A 395 9.16 -7.18 14.39
CA SER A 395 9.40 -8.28 13.46
C SER A 395 8.53 -8.17 12.20
N LEU A 396 7.26 -7.74 12.35
CA LEU A 396 6.39 -7.48 11.20
C LEU A 396 6.88 -6.30 10.35
N TYR A 397 7.38 -5.22 10.97
CA TYR A 397 8.01 -4.13 10.21
C TYR A 397 9.26 -4.62 9.47
N VAL A 398 10.18 -5.34 10.13
CA VAL A 398 11.36 -5.92 9.47
C VAL A 398 10.95 -6.80 8.30
N LEU A 399 9.95 -7.66 8.49
CA LEU A 399 9.41 -8.53 7.43
C LEU A 399 8.86 -7.72 6.24
N THR A 400 8.21 -6.59 6.52
CA THR A 400 7.71 -5.66 5.49
C THR A 400 8.85 -5.14 4.63
N PHE A 401 9.92 -4.66 5.26
CA PHE A 401 11.07 -4.10 4.55
C PHE A 401 11.88 -5.17 3.80
N ILE A 402 11.99 -6.39 4.36
CA ILE A 402 12.55 -7.55 3.63
C ILE A 402 11.72 -7.86 2.38
N THR A 403 10.39 -7.86 2.51
CA THR A 403 9.47 -8.12 1.40
C THR A 403 9.62 -7.07 0.30
N ILE A 404 9.75 -5.79 0.67
CA ILE A 404 10.02 -4.69 -0.27
C ILE A 404 11.36 -4.91 -0.99
N SER A 405 12.43 -5.20 -0.25
CA SER A 405 13.75 -5.46 -0.84
C SER A 405 13.73 -6.62 -1.83
N ALA A 406 13.07 -7.73 -1.48
CA ALA A 406 12.91 -8.89 -2.37
C ALA A 406 12.05 -8.56 -3.60
N GLY A 407 10.99 -7.77 -3.44
CA GLY A 407 10.12 -7.37 -4.54
C GLY A 407 10.81 -6.49 -5.58
N ILE A 408 11.72 -5.60 -5.15
CA ILE A 408 12.51 -4.75 -6.06
C ILE A 408 13.36 -5.59 -7.01
N VAL A 409 13.94 -6.69 -6.52
CA VAL A 409 14.74 -7.60 -7.35
C VAL A 409 13.90 -8.28 -8.42
N GLY A 410 12.68 -8.70 -8.05
CA GLY A 410 11.73 -9.26 -9.01
C GLY A 410 11.38 -8.28 -10.13
N VAL A 411 11.14 -7.02 -9.78
CA VAL A 411 10.85 -5.97 -10.78
C VAL A 411 12.07 -5.64 -11.64
N SER A 412 13.27 -5.58 -11.06
CA SER A 412 14.49 -5.24 -11.80
C SER A 412 14.95 -6.32 -12.78
N LYS A 413 14.55 -7.58 -12.54
CA LYS A 413 14.93 -8.72 -13.38
C LYS A 413 14.11 -8.81 -14.68
N VAL A 414 12.90 -8.23 -14.70
CA VAL A 414 12.00 -8.32 -15.85
C VAL A 414 12.13 -7.08 -16.73
N ASN A 415 12.74 -7.24 -17.90
CA ASN A 415 12.92 -6.16 -18.85
C ASN A 415 11.73 -6.07 -19.81
N ILE A 416 10.79 -5.16 -19.54
CA ILE A 416 9.62 -4.89 -20.39
C ILE A 416 9.84 -3.75 -21.38
N VAL A 417 11.00 -3.09 -21.34
CA VAL A 417 11.32 -1.91 -22.15
C VAL A 417 12.07 -2.32 -23.43
N ALA A 418 12.70 -3.49 -23.43
CA ALA A 418 13.35 -4.05 -24.60
C ALA A 418 12.32 -4.46 -25.68
N PRO A 419 12.57 -4.19 -26.97
CA PRO A 419 11.72 -4.66 -28.06
C PRO A 419 11.60 -6.20 -28.04
N GLY A 420 10.40 -6.74 -28.28
CA GLY A 420 10.12 -8.19 -28.26
C GLY A 420 9.87 -8.80 -26.88
N SER A 421 9.93 -8.01 -25.80
CA SER A 421 9.71 -8.47 -24.41
C SER A 421 8.24 -8.53 -23.97
N SER A 422 7.28 -8.33 -24.87
CA SER A 422 5.85 -8.23 -24.54
C SER A 422 5.30 -9.46 -23.80
N ALA A 423 5.85 -10.65 -24.08
CA ALA A 423 5.49 -11.89 -23.37
C ALA A 423 5.86 -11.86 -21.86
N GLN A 424 6.85 -11.05 -21.47
CA GLN A 424 7.30 -10.91 -20.08
C GLN A 424 6.44 -9.95 -19.26
N ILE A 425 5.46 -9.29 -19.86
CA ILE A 425 4.62 -8.31 -19.17
C ILE A 425 3.87 -8.91 -17.98
N TRP A 426 3.41 -10.16 -18.10
CA TRP A 426 2.70 -10.86 -17.04
C TRP A 426 3.64 -11.25 -15.89
N VAL A 427 4.89 -11.55 -16.20
CA VAL A 427 5.94 -11.79 -15.20
C VAL A 427 6.27 -10.49 -14.45
N TRP A 428 6.35 -9.36 -15.17
CA TRP A 428 6.55 -8.05 -14.57
C TRP A 428 5.37 -7.64 -13.68
N PHE A 429 4.13 -7.78 -14.17
CA PHE A 429 2.91 -7.53 -13.40
C PHE A 429 2.88 -8.37 -12.12
N SER A 430 3.26 -9.65 -12.22
CA SER A 430 3.35 -10.55 -11.07
C SER A 430 4.40 -10.09 -10.06
N ALA A 431 5.58 -9.63 -10.52
CA ALA A 431 6.63 -9.09 -9.66
C ALA A 431 6.22 -7.79 -8.96
N VAL A 432 5.56 -6.86 -9.68
CA VAL A 432 5.04 -5.62 -9.08
C VAL A 432 3.88 -5.93 -8.11
N ALA A 433 2.97 -6.84 -8.50
CA ALA A 433 1.91 -7.30 -7.63
C ALA A 433 2.48 -7.92 -6.35
N TYR A 434 3.53 -8.74 -6.44
CA TYR A 434 4.25 -9.24 -5.27
C TYR A 434 4.81 -8.12 -4.41
N LEU A 435 5.58 -7.20 -5.02
CA LEU A 435 6.22 -6.09 -4.31
C LEU A 435 5.20 -5.36 -3.43
N VAL A 436 3.98 -5.13 -3.94
CA VAL A 436 3.05 -4.30 -3.18
C VAL A 436 1.91 -5.03 -2.50
N LEU A 437 1.26 -6.00 -3.14
CA LEU A 437 0.16 -6.74 -2.51
C LEU A 437 0.69 -7.58 -1.36
N SER A 438 1.88 -8.18 -1.46
CA SER A 438 2.50 -8.93 -0.35
C SER A 438 2.92 -8.01 0.80
N THR A 439 3.54 -6.85 0.50
CA THR A 439 3.87 -5.83 1.51
C THR A 439 2.61 -5.33 2.22
N SER A 440 1.52 -5.17 1.47
CA SER A 440 0.22 -4.75 2.00
C SER A 440 -0.44 -5.80 2.88
N LEU A 441 -0.20 -7.10 2.64
CA LEU A 441 -0.69 -8.17 3.52
C LEU A 441 -0.07 -8.05 4.91
N ILE A 442 1.24 -7.78 4.99
CA ILE A 442 1.92 -7.58 6.29
C ILE A 442 1.38 -6.32 6.99
N PHE A 443 1.20 -5.22 6.25
CA PHE A 443 0.57 -4.02 6.82
C PHE A 443 -0.88 -4.27 7.27
N TYR A 444 -1.61 -5.14 6.59
CA TYR A 444 -2.95 -5.55 7.01
C TYR A 444 -2.92 -6.34 8.32
N VAL A 445 -1.92 -7.21 8.53
CA VAL A 445 -1.70 -7.90 9.81
C VAL A 445 -1.38 -6.89 10.92
N ILE A 446 -0.47 -5.94 10.68
CA ILE A 446 -0.13 -4.87 11.64
C ILE A 446 -1.40 -4.07 11.99
N ALA A 447 -2.15 -3.62 10.98
CA ALA A 447 -3.38 -2.85 11.17
C ALA A 447 -4.45 -3.66 11.91
N THR A 448 -4.52 -4.98 11.68
CA THR A 448 -5.40 -5.87 12.40
C THR A 448 -5.02 -5.93 13.88
N LEU A 449 -3.75 -6.13 14.21
CA LEU A 449 -3.27 -6.13 15.60
C LEU A 449 -3.59 -4.80 16.30
N VAL A 450 -3.24 -3.67 15.66
CA VAL A 450 -3.48 -2.33 16.21
C VAL A 450 -4.96 -2.08 16.46
N ASP A 451 -5.81 -2.30 15.45
CA ASP A 451 -7.24 -2.03 15.59
C ASP A 451 -7.89 -2.97 16.62
N SER A 452 -7.43 -4.22 16.72
CA SER A 452 -7.96 -5.20 17.68
C SER A 452 -7.69 -4.81 19.12
N PHE A 453 -6.45 -4.48 19.45
CA PHE A 453 -6.09 -4.14 20.83
C PHE A 453 -6.46 -2.71 21.20
N LYS A 454 -6.72 -1.83 20.20
CA LYS A 454 -7.32 -0.52 20.44
C LYS A 454 -8.79 -0.64 20.87
N GLN A 455 -9.60 -1.42 20.14
CA GLN A 455 -11.06 -1.49 20.32
C GLN A 455 -11.52 -2.64 21.23
N HIS A 456 -10.77 -3.73 21.29
CA HIS A 456 -11.12 -4.94 22.04
C HIS A 456 -10.01 -5.27 23.05
N LYS A 457 -10.39 -5.87 24.19
CA LYS A 457 -9.40 -6.35 25.17
C LYS A 457 -8.57 -7.53 24.62
N THR A 458 -9.08 -8.28 23.64
CA THR A 458 -8.43 -9.48 23.07
C THR A 458 -8.73 -9.65 21.58
N LEU A 459 -7.89 -10.45 20.90
CA LEU A 459 -8.14 -10.93 19.54
C LEU A 459 -9.23 -12.01 19.54
N SER A 460 -10.35 -11.77 18.85
CA SER A 460 -11.34 -12.81 18.63
C SER A 460 -10.79 -13.89 17.68
N LYS A 461 -11.21 -15.15 17.85
CA LYS A 461 -10.76 -16.28 16.99
C LYS A 461 -10.96 -15.98 15.50
N LYS A 462 -12.12 -15.40 15.14
CA LYS A 462 -12.43 -15.01 13.76
C LYS A 462 -11.42 -13.99 13.24
N LEU A 463 -11.12 -12.97 14.03
CA LEU A 463 -10.26 -11.87 13.61
C LEU A 463 -8.77 -12.28 13.58
N LEU A 464 -8.38 -13.25 14.41
CA LEU A 464 -7.08 -13.91 14.33
C LEU A 464 -6.92 -14.73 13.04
N VAL A 465 -7.95 -15.47 12.62
CA VAL A 465 -7.91 -16.24 11.36
C VAL A 465 -7.95 -15.32 10.15
N ASP A 466 -8.97 -14.45 10.04
CA ASP A 466 -9.20 -13.59 8.87
C ASP A 466 -8.20 -12.44 8.75
N GLY A 467 -7.69 -11.98 9.89
CA GLY A 467 -6.84 -10.78 9.98
C GLY A 467 -5.35 -11.07 10.09
N ILE A 468 -4.94 -12.27 10.49
CA ILE A 468 -3.53 -12.63 10.72
C ILE A 468 -3.14 -13.91 9.98
N ILE A 469 -3.76 -15.05 10.30
CA ILE A 469 -3.32 -16.36 9.77
C ILE A 469 -3.46 -16.41 8.24
N LEU A 470 -4.65 -16.11 7.72
CA LEU A 470 -4.92 -16.18 6.29
C LEU A 470 -4.03 -15.21 5.46
N PRO A 471 -3.87 -13.93 5.85
CA PRO A 471 -2.92 -13.04 5.19
C PRO A 471 -1.47 -13.54 5.22
N MET A 472 -1.02 -14.15 6.32
CA MET A 472 0.34 -14.69 6.42
C MET A 472 0.54 -15.91 5.52
N ILE A 473 -0.45 -16.80 5.42
CA ILE A 473 -0.40 -17.94 4.47
C ILE A 473 -0.32 -17.43 3.03
N ALA A 474 -1.20 -16.48 2.66
CA ALA A 474 -1.20 -15.88 1.33
C ALA A 474 0.15 -15.21 1.01
N TRP A 475 0.72 -14.49 1.98
CA TRP A 475 2.04 -13.89 1.87
C TRP A 475 3.14 -14.94 1.68
N THR A 476 3.13 -16.04 2.43
CA THR A 476 4.13 -17.12 2.30
C THR A 476 4.05 -17.78 0.92
N VAL A 477 2.85 -18.12 0.45
CA VAL A 477 2.66 -18.72 -0.88
C VAL A 477 3.12 -17.77 -1.99
N ALA A 478 2.77 -16.49 -1.90
CA ALA A 478 3.19 -15.47 -2.86
C ALA A 478 4.72 -15.30 -2.86
N THR A 479 5.34 -15.26 -1.68
CA THR A 479 6.80 -15.14 -1.52
C THR A 479 7.53 -16.33 -2.12
N VAL A 480 7.16 -17.55 -1.75
CA VAL A 480 7.78 -18.76 -2.29
C VAL A 480 7.60 -18.83 -3.81
N SER A 481 6.39 -18.55 -4.31
CA SER A 481 6.11 -18.56 -5.75
C SER A 481 6.92 -17.50 -6.50
N ASN A 482 7.07 -16.30 -5.94
CA ASN A 482 7.89 -15.25 -6.54
C ASN A 482 9.38 -15.63 -6.58
N PHE A 483 9.93 -16.21 -5.50
CA PHE A 483 11.31 -16.70 -5.50
C PHE A 483 11.52 -17.87 -6.47
N MET A 484 10.58 -18.80 -6.57
CA MET A 484 10.64 -19.90 -7.54
C MET A 484 10.50 -19.42 -8.99
N ALA A 485 9.73 -18.36 -9.25
CA ALA A 485 9.65 -17.74 -10.58
C ALA A 485 10.96 -17.01 -10.95
N LEU A 486 11.70 -16.48 -9.97
CA LEU A 486 12.91 -15.71 -10.21
C LEU A 486 14.20 -16.55 -10.22
N TYR A 487 14.25 -17.62 -9.43
CA TYR A 487 15.46 -18.43 -9.18
C TYR A 487 15.24 -19.94 -9.29
N GLY A 488 14.04 -20.36 -9.69
CA GLY A 488 13.72 -21.78 -9.89
C GLY A 488 14.37 -22.37 -11.15
N PRO A 489 14.08 -23.65 -11.45
CA PRO A 489 14.68 -24.37 -12.57
C PRO A 489 14.46 -23.65 -13.91
N ASP A 490 15.51 -23.61 -14.74
CA ASP A 490 15.47 -22.96 -16.05
C ASP A 490 14.48 -23.68 -16.98
N GLY A 491 13.33 -23.03 -17.21
CA GLY A 491 12.27 -23.50 -18.08
C GLY A 491 11.16 -22.45 -18.18
N ASN A 492 10.96 -21.89 -19.37
CA ASN A 492 9.98 -20.81 -19.62
C ASN A 492 8.55 -21.16 -19.15
N SER A 493 8.19 -22.46 -19.15
CA SER A 493 6.89 -22.94 -18.67
C SER A 493 6.75 -22.89 -17.14
N LEU A 494 7.76 -23.33 -16.39
CA LEU A 494 7.73 -23.36 -14.93
C LEU A 494 7.75 -21.95 -14.33
N GLN A 495 8.56 -21.06 -14.91
CA GLN A 495 8.60 -19.65 -14.50
C GLN A 495 7.22 -18.98 -14.65
N SER A 496 6.56 -19.21 -15.78
CA SER A 496 5.22 -18.66 -16.06
C SER A 496 4.16 -19.21 -15.11
N ILE A 497 4.24 -20.50 -14.76
CA ILE A 497 3.34 -21.15 -13.79
C ILE A 497 3.49 -20.53 -12.40
N PHE A 498 4.72 -20.39 -11.89
CA PHE A 498 4.94 -19.78 -10.58
C PHE A 498 4.53 -18.30 -10.54
N ALA A 499 4.77 -17.55 -11.61
CA ALA A 499 4.29 -16.17 -11.74
C ALA A 499 2.75 -16.08 -11.73
N ALA A 500 2.05 -17.05 -12.36
CA ALA A 500 0.60 -17.15 -12.32
C ALA A 500 0.07 -17.51 -10.93
N ILE A 501 0.69 -18.47 -10.23
CA ILE A 501 0.33 -18.84 -8.85
C ILE A 501 0.44 -17.62 -7.93
N ASN A 502 1.55 -16.88 -8.02
CA ASN A 502 1.75 -15.66 -7.24
C ASN A 502 0.64 -14.61 -7.53
N GLY A 503 0.40 -14.31 -8.82
CA GLY A 503 -0.62 -13.36 -9.24
C GLY A 503 -2.02 -13.75 -8.78
N VAL A 504 -2.44 -15.00 -9.00
CA VAL A 504 -3.75 -15.52 -8.60
C VAL A 504 -3.91 -15.53 -7.09
N THR A 505 -2.88 -15.93 -6.34
CA THR A 505 -2.92 -15.94 -4.87
C THR A 505 -3.15 -14.55 -4.33
N LEU A 506 -2.37 -13.56 -4.79
CA LEU A 506 -2.46 -12.18 -4.29
C LEU A 506 -3.76 -11.51 -4.71
N VAL A 507 -4.11 -11.56 -6.00
CA VAL A 507 -5.34 -10.93 -6.52
C VAL A 507 -6.57 -11.61 -5.94
N GLY A 508 -6.61 -12.94 -5.96
CA GLY A 508 -7.72 -13.73 -5.41
C GLY A 508 -7.93 -13.48 -3.92
N PHE A 509 -6.85 -13.38 -3.13
CA PHE A 509 -6.95 -13.09 -1.70
C PHE A 509 -7.49 -11.69 -1.43
N TRP A 510 -7.06 -10.68 -2.19
CA TRP A 510 -7.56 -9.31 -2.04
C TRP A 510 -9.03 -9.16 -2.47
N ILE A 511 -9.43 -9.87 -3.54
CA ILE A 511 -10.84 -9.98 -3.93
C ILE A 511 -11.65 -10.65 -2.81
N TYR A 512 -11.16 -11.77 -2.27
CA TYR A 512 -11.79 -12.45 -1.14
C TYR A 512 -11.96 -11.52 0.06
N LEU A 513 -10.92 -10.77 0.46
CA LEU A 513 -11.02 -9.81 1.58
C LEU A 513 -12.05 -8.70 1.30
N SER A 514 -12.13 -8.23 0.06
CA SER A 514 -13.07 -7.16 -0.34
C SER A 514 -14.51 -7.66 -0.31
N ILE A 515 -14.77 -8.83 -0.90
CA ILE A 515 -16.10 -9.44 -0.99
C ILE A 515 -16.57 -9.98 0.37
N SER A 516 -15.71 -10.69 1.10
CA SER A 516 -16.06 -11.24 2.43
C SER A 516 -16.46 -10.13 3.39
N SER A 517 -15.79 -8.97 3.35
CA SER A 517 -16.17 -7.81 4.18
C SER A 517 -17.57 -7.29 3.85
N PHE A 518 -17.91 -7.23 2.56
CA PHE A 518 -19.20 -6.75 2.09
C PHE A 518 -20.31 -7.75 2.43
N LEU A 519 -20.10 -9.03 2.11
CA LEU A 519 -21.07 -10.09 2.38
C LEU A 519 -21.25 -10.32 3.88
N ILE A 520 -20.19 -10.37 4.68
CA ILE A 520 -20.29 -10.62 6.13
C ILE A 520 -20.97 -9.47 6.86
N ASN A 521 -20.81 -8.23 6.41
CA ASN A 521 -21.46 -7.07 7.05
C ASN A 521 -22.92 -6.88 6.60
N ASN A 522 -23.30 -7.39 5.42
CA ASN A 522 -24.64 -7.20 4.85
C ASN A 522 -25.53 -8.45 4.87
N LEU A 523 -24.98 -9.66 5.05
CA LEU A 523 -25.75 -10.89 5.25
C LEU A 523 -25.95 -11.12 6.75
N ILE A 524 -27.21 -11.03 7.18
CA ILE A 524 -27.64 -11.53 8.48
C ILE A 524 -27.35 -13.03 8.49
N SER A 525 -26.38 -13.46 9.29
CA SER A 525 -26.08 -14.89 9.41
C SER A 525 -27.33 -15.65 9.87
N PRO A 526 -27.55 -16.91 9.44
CA PRO A 526 -28.71 -17.71 9.84
C PRO A 526 -28.89 -17.80 11.36
N ASN A 527 -27.79 -17.80 12.11
CA ASN A 527 -27.80 -17.81 13.58
C ASN A 527 -28.28 -16.47 14.16
N MET A 528 -27.83 -15.35 13.61
CA MET A 528 -28.27 -14.01 14.03
C MET A 528 -29.73 -13.75 13.65
N ALA A 529 -30.18 -14.26 12.49
CA ALA A 529 -31.59 -14.25 12.11
C ALA A 529 -32.43 -15.09 13.08
N ARG A 530 -31.93 -16.24 13.53
CA ARG A 530 -32.60 -17.10 14.51
C ARG A 530 -32.66 -16.47 15.90
N GLU A 531 -31.61 -15.77 16.33
CA GLU A 531 -31.61 -15.01 17.60
C GLU A 531 -32.53 -13.80 17.55
N LEU A 532 -32.53 -13.03 16.45
CA LEU A 532 -33.48 -11.94 16.23
C LEU A 532 -34.93 -12.44 16.25
N ARG A 533 -35.22 -13.58 15.62
CA ARG A 533 -36.55 -14.21 15.68
C ARG A 533 -36.93 -14.59 17.12
N LYS A 534 -36.02 -15.20 17.88
CA LYS A 534 -36.26 -15.52 19.30
C LYS A 534 -36.49 -14.29 20.15
N ALA A 535 -35.75 -13.20 19.92
CA ALA A 535 -35.92 -11.94 20.65
C ALA A 535 -37.27 -11.28 20.33
N VAL A 536 -37.65 -11.25 19.04
CA VAL A 536 -38.96 -10.74 18.60
C VAL A 536 -40.12 -11.58 19.14
N GLU A 537 -39.99 -12.92 19.15
CA GLU A 537 -40.98 -13.83 19.74
C GLU A 537 -41.08 -13.63 21.27
N ALA A 538 -39.97 -13.41 21.96
CA ALA A 538 -39.95 -13.14 23.40
C ALA A 538 -40.62 -11.80 23.77
N ASP A 539 -40.40 -10.74 22.98
CA ASP A 539 -41.05 -9.45 23.16
C ASP A 539 -42.54 -9.50 22.81
N ALA A 540 -42.93 -10.24 21.78
CA ALA A 540 -44.32 -10.50 21.45
C ALA A 540 -45.05 -11.23 22.60
N LEU A 541 -44.39 -12.21 23.22
CA LEU A 541 -44.90 -12.93 24.39
C LEU A 541 -45.01 -12.05 25.64
N LYS A 542 -44.02 -11.19 25.90
CA LYS A 542 -44.10 -10.20 27.00
C LYS A 542 -45.27 -9.23 26.81
N ASN A 543 -45.42 -8.69 25.60
CA ASN A 543 -46.50 -7.76 25.27
C ASN A 543 -47.89 -8.43 25.32
N ALA A 544 -48.00 -9.69 24.91
CA ALA A 544 -49.24 -10.46 25.05
C ALA A 544 -49.61 -10.73 26.51
N LYS A 545 -48.63 -11.04 27.36
CA LYS A 545 -48.84 -11.20 28.82
C LYS A 545 -49.25 -9.89 29.49
N ALA A 546 -48.60 -8.78 29.13
CA ALA A 546 -48.95 -7.44 29.63
C ALA A 546 -50.37 -7.00 29.24
N LYS A 547 -50.82 -7.33 28.00
CA LYS A 547 -52.20 -7.08 27.56
C LYS A 547 -53.23 -7.97 28.26
N LYS A 548 -52.87 -9.22 28.59
CA LYS A 548 -53.75 -10.12 29.36
C LYS A 548 -53.90 -9.68 30.81
N SER A 549 -52.83 -9.21 31.47
CA SER A 549 -52.92 -8.72 32.85
C SER A 549 -53.74 -7.43 32.96
N THR A 550 -53.64 -6.51 32.00
CA THR A 550 -54.48 -5.29 31.97
C THR A 550 -55.95 -5.57 31.67
N LYS A 551 -56.27 -6.68 30.99
CA LYS A 551 -57.65 -7.09 30.71
C LYS A 551 -58.30 -7.89 31.85
N ALA A 552 -57.50 -8.41 32.78
CA ALA A 552 -57.98 -9.09 33.99
C ALA A 552 -58.11 -8.14 35.20
N ALA A 553 -57.52 -6.94 35.12
CA ALA A 553 -57.61 -5.88 36.12
C ALA A 553 -58.70 -4.82 35.83
N LYS A 554 -59.41 -4.98 34.70
CA LYS A 554 -60.67 -4.30 34.39
C LYS A 554 -61.78 -5.32 34.46
#